data_AF-A0A7S3CIT6-F1
#
_entry.id   AF-A0A7S3CIT6-F1
#
_cell.length_a   1.000
_cell.length_b   1.000
_cell.length_c   1.000
_cell.angle_alpha   90.00
_cell.angle_beta   90.00
_cell.angle_gamma   90.00
#
_symmetry.space_group_name_H-M   'P 1'
#
loop_
_entity.id
_entity.type
_entity.pdbx_description
1 polymer ?
#
loop_
_entity_poly.entity_id
_entity_poly.type
_entity_poly.pdbx_seq_one_letter_code
_entity_poly.pdbx_strand_id
1 'polypeptide(L)'
;PEICNKPLHSINLLLDLQTNPLTNSRILSTPMIQALSGMLDVADSNSFLGAGPFLNSLLQICENLSTNYKVLDVLSEPILECLLPVLVDKLTNSDFDEVKFMSYKIFTDILVQYIADDNVYNIQVLE
;
A
#
# COMPACT_ATOMS: atom_id res chain seq x y z
N PRO A 1 27.27 7.63 -14.83
CA PRO A 1 26.88 7.10 -13.51
C PRO A 1 26.15 5.76 -13.70
N GLU A 2 26.81 4.66 -13.33
CA GLU A 2 26.23 3.31 -13.43
C GLU A 2 24.95 3.21 -12.61
N ILE A 3 23.87 2.77 -13.26
CA ILE A 3 22.57 2.51 -12.64
C ILE A 3 22.78 1.37 -11.65
N CYS A 4 22.75 1.69 -10.36
CA CYS A 4 22.83 0.68 -9.31
C CYS A 4 21.54 -0.15 -9.35
N ASN A 5 21.54 -1.28 -10.07
CA ASN A 5 20.40 -2.22 -10.19
C ASN A 5 20.09 -3.01 -8.89
N LYS A 6 20.79 -2.73 -7.78
CA LYS A 6 20.66 -3.47 -6.52
C LYS A 6 19.42 -3.14 -5.67
N PRO A 7 18.90 -1.89 -5.58
CA PRO A 7 17.77 -1.55 -4.71
C PRO A 7 16.43 -2.13 -5.19
N LEU A 8 16.22 -2.23 -6.51
CA LEU A 8 14.99 -2.79 -7.10
C LEU A 8 14.83 -4.29 -6.86
N HIS A 9 15.94 -5.01 -6.68
CA HIS A 9 15.90 -6.46 -6.44
C HIS A 9 15.20 -6.81 -5.12
N SER A 10 15.43 -6.02 -4.06
CA SER A 10 14.79 -6.23 -2.75
C SER A 10 13.29 -6.00 -2.80
N ILE A 11 12.81 -5.09 -3.65
CA ILE A 11 11.38 -4.80 -3.78
C ILE A 11 10.68 -5.85 -4.64
N ASN A 12 11.33 -6.32 -5.71
CA ASN A 12 10.82 -7.44 -6.48
C ASN A 12 10.70 -8.71 -5.63
N LEU A 13 11.66 -8.97 -4.73
CA LEU A 13 11.54 -10.05 -3.75
C LEU A 13 10.35 -9.84 -2.79
N LEU A 14 10.09 -8.61 -2.34
CA LEU A 14 8.92 -8.33 -1.50
C LEU A 14 7.60 -8.55 -2.25
N LEU A 15 7.52 -8.14 -3.52
CA LEU A 15 6.39 -8.42 -4.40
C LEU A 15 6.18 -9.93 -4.60
N ASP A 16 7.26 -10.67 -4.87
CA ASP A 16 7.22 -12.13 -5.03
C ASP A 16 6.78 -12.85 -3.75
N LEU A 17 7.21 -12.35 -2.58
CA LEU A 17 6.84 -12.91 -1.29
C LEU A 17 5.40 -12.55 -0.87
N GLN A 18 4.86 -11.42 -1.33
CA GLN A 18 3.47 -11.03 -1.08
C GLN A 18 2.49 -11.75 -2.01
N THR A 19 2.89 -12.05 -3.24
CA THR A 19 2.06 -12.87 -4.15
C THR A 19 2.06 -14.35 -3.75
N ASN A 20 3.03 -14.79 -2.93
CA ASN A 20 3.08 -16.15 -2.43
C ASN A 20 2.11 -16.38 -1.25
N PRO A 21 1.11 -17.27 -1.38
CA PRO A 21 0.08 -17.49 -0.36
C PRO A 21 0.61 -18.05 0.97
N LEU A 22 1.82 -18.62 0.99
CA LEU A 22 2.43 -19.18 2.21
C LEU A 22 3.12 -18.12 3.08
N THR A 23 3.56 -17.01 2.47
CA THR A 23 4.35 -15.96 3.12
C THR A 23 3.59 -14.66 3.27
N ASN A 24 2.57 -14.43 2.44
CA ASN A 24 1.77 -13.19 2.42
C ASN A 24 1.23 -12.82 3.81
N SER A 25 0.57 -13.75 4.51
CA SER A 25 0.00 -13.51 5.84
C SER A 25 1.02 -13.32 6.96
N ARG A 26 2.31 -13.63 6.74
CA ARG A 26 3.38 -13.49 7.72
C ARG A 26 4.20 -12.22 7.54
N ILE A 27 4.20 -11.66 6.33
CA ILE A 27 4.96 -10.46 5.99
C ILE A 27 4.12 -9.21 6.26
N LEU A 28 2.81 -9.30 6.03
CA LEU A 28 1.88 -8.21 6.29
C LEU A 28 1.63 -8.10 7.79
N SER A 29 2.03 -6.96 8.34
CA SER A 29 1.98 -6.64 9.77
C SER A 29 1.91 -5.12 9.93
N THR A 30 1.46 -4.63 11.09
CA THR A 30 1.37 -3.19 11.38
C THR A 30 2.67 -2.43 11.06
N PRO A 31 3.88 -2.89 11.47
CA PRO A 31 5.12 -2.19 11.12
C PRO A 31 5.40 -2.15 9.62
N MET A 32 4.99 -3.19 8.87
CA MET A 32 5.12 -3.21 7.42
C MET A 32 4.21 -2.17 6.76
N ILE A 33 2.96 -2.02 7.23
CA ILE A 33 2.04 -1.00 6.73
C ILE A 33 2.60 0.40 7.02
N GLN A 34 3.06 0.65 8.25
CA GLN A 34 3.65 1.93 8.62
C GLN A 34 4.90 2.26 7.78
N ALA A 35 5.78 1.27 7.56
CA ALA A 35 6.95 1.44 6.72
C ALA A 35 6.57 1.73 5.26
N LEU A 36 5.58 1.01 4.73
CA LEU A 36 5.07 1.21 3.38
C LEU A 36 4.46 2.60 3.20
N SER A 37 3.62 3.05 4.15
CA SER A 37 3.06 4.39 4.18
C SER A 37 4.14 5.46 4.24
N GLY A 38 5.13 5.31 5.12
CA GLY A 38 6.23 6.27 5.23
C GLY A 38 7.11 6.33 3.97
N MET A 39 7.33 5.18 3.32
CA MET A 39 8.06 5.16 2.05
C MET A 39 7.26 5.82 0.92
N LEU A 40 5.94 5.60 0.86
CA LEU A 40 5.07 6.26 -0.11
C LEU A 40 5.00 7.77 0.12
N ASP A 41 4.87 8.22 1.37
CA ASP A 41 4.77 9.63 1.74
C ASP A 41 5.97 10.44 1.20
N VAL A 42 7.18 9.93 1.45
CA VAL A 42 8.44 10.61 1.07
C VAL A 42 8.83 10.39 -0.40
N ALA A 43 8.30 9.36 -1.05
CA ALA A 43 8.64 9.05 -2.44
C ALA A 43 7.78 9.85 -3.43
N ASP A 44 8.43 10.73 -4.18
CA ASP A 44 7.91 11.33 -5.41
C ASP A 44 8.81 10.92 -6.58
N SER A 45 8.27 10.96 -7.80
CA SER A 45 9.00 10.56 -9.01
C SER A 45 10.30 11.35 -9.26
N ASN A 46 10.45 12.52 -8.61
CA ASN A 46 11.63 13.37 -8.70
C ASN A 46 12.56 13.29 -7.47
N SER A 47 12.22 12.50 -6.44
CA SER A 47 12.97 12.47 -5.17
C SER A 47 14.39 11.90 -5.32
N PHE A 48 14.58 10.88 -6.16
CA PHE A 48 15.88 10.27 -6.40
C PHE A 48 15.96 9.56 -7.76
N LEU A 49 17.17 9.22 -8.20
CA LEU A 49 17.38 8.49 -9.45
C LEU A 49 16.78 7.08 -9.34
N GLY A 50 15.72 6.81 -10.13
CA GLY A 50 14.97 5.55 -10.06
C GLY A 50 13.74 5.59 -9.15
N ALA A 51 13.32 6.78 -8.69
CA ALA A 51 12.13 6.94 -7.87
C ALA A 51 10.83 6.51 -8.56
N GLY A 52 10.71 6.71 -9.88
CA GLY A 52 9.54 6.23 -10.65
C GLY A 52 9.33 4.71 -10.53
N PRO A 53 10.31 3.87 -10.92
CA PRO A 53 10.22 2.41 -10.72
C PRO A 53 9.99 2.00 -9.27
N PHE A 54 10.63 2.69 -8.31
CA PHE A 54 10.44 2.43 -6.89
C PHE A 54 8.99 2.69 -6.44
N LEU A 55 8.46 3.87 -6.79
CA LEU A 55 7.09 4.28 -6.45
C LEU A 55 6.07 3.35 -7.10
N ASN A 56 6.28 2.95 -8.35
CA ASN A 56 5.42 1.99 -9.04
C ASN A 56 5.40 0.64 -8.30
N SER A 57 6.55 0.16 -7.84
CA SER A 57 6.59 -1.08 -7.05
C SER A 57 5.91 -0.95 -5.68
N LEU A 58 6.03 0.20 -5.00
CA LEU A 58 5.28 0.45 -3.76
C LEU A 58 3.77 0.46 -3.99
N LEU A 59 3.31 1.06 -5.08
CA LEU A 59 1.90 1.08 -5.46
C LEU A 59 1.39 -0.33 -5.81
N GLN A 60 2.19 -1.15 -6.48
CA GLN A 60 1.86 -2.56 -6.74
C GLN A 60 1.74 -3.37 -5.45
N ILE A 61 2.61 -3.12 -4.47
CA ILE A 61 2.49 -3.72 -3.12
C ILE A 61 1.15 -3.33 -2.49
N CYS A 62 0.79 -2.05 -2.57
CA CYS A 62 -0.48 -1.55 -2.02
C CYS A 62 -1.70 -2.13 -2.73
N GLU A 63 -1.64 -2.32 -4.05
CA GLU A 63 -2.70 -2.95 -4.85
C GLU A 63 -2.89 -4.44 -4.48
N ASN A 64 -1.81 -5.18 -4.28
CA ASN A 64 -1.90 -6.56 -3.80
C ASN A 64 -2.53 -6.62 -2.39
N LEU A 65 -2.23 -5.63 -1.54
CA LEU A 65 -2.83 -5.52 -0.22
C LEU A 65 -4.32 -5.16 -0.31
N SER A 66 -4.69 -4.21 -1.17
CA SER A 66 -6.07 -3.73 -1.30
C SER A 66 -7.01 -4.81 -1.79
N THR A 67 -6.53 -5.89 -2.40
CA THR A 67 -7.35 -7.04 -2.84
C THR A 67 -7.41 -8.18 -1.83
N ASN A 68 -6.69 -8.10 -0.71
CA ASN A 68 -6.64 -9.15 0.31
C ASN A 68 -7.54 -8.82 1.51
N TYR A 69 -8.82 -9.19 1.40
CA TYR A 69 -9.83 -8.95 2.42
C TYR A 69 -9.42 -9.35 3.85
N LYS A 70 -8.78 -10.52 4.02
CA LYS A 70 -8.36 -10.99 5.36
C LYS A 70 -7.33 -10.06 6.01
N VAL A 71 -6.47 -9.46 5.20
CA VAL A 71 -5.48 -8.49 5.69
C VAL A 71 -6.16 -7.18 6.01
N LEU A 72 -7.08 -6.72 5.15
CA LEU A 72 -7.80 -5.47 5.39
C LEU A 72 -8.60 -5.52 6.70
N ASP A 73 -9.21 -6.66 7.02
CA ASP A 73 -9.94 -6.89 8.27
C ASP A 73 -9.01 -6.85 9.49
N VAL A 74 -7.95 -7.68 9.49
CA VAL A 74 -7.01 -7.80 10.62
C VAL A 74 -6.15 -6.55 10.83
N LEU A 75 -5.81 -5.82 9.78
CA LEU A 75 -4.95 -4.62 9.82
C LEU A 75 -5.73 -3.34 9.52
N SER A 76 -7.02 -3.31 9.81
CA SER A 76 -7.90 -2.17 9.51
C SER A 76 -7.40 -0.83 10.07
N GLU A 77 -7.05 -0.81 11.35
CA GLU A 77 -6.53 0.39 12.03
C GLU A 77 -5.29 0.99 11.34
N PRO A 78 -4.16 0.27 11.15
CA PRO A 78 -2.98 0.87 10.49
C PRO A 78 -3.21 1.19 9.02
N ILE A 79 -4.12 0.49 8.33
CA ILE A 79 -4.48 0.84 6.95
C ILE A 79 -5.20 2.19 6.91
N LEU A 80 -6.21 2.37 7.77
CA LEU A 80 -7.00 3.60 7.84
C LEU A 80 -6.19 4.79 8.36
N GLU A 81 -5.33 4.59 9.35
CA GLU A 81 -4.59 5.67 9.99
C GLU A 81 -3.28 6.03 9.27
N CYS A 82 -2.61 5.07 8.62
CA CYS A 82 -1.30 5.30 8.00
C CYS A 82 -1.37 5.28 6.47
N LEU A 83 -1.98 4.27 5.86
CA LEU A 83 -1.92 4.08 4.41
C LEU A 83 -2.91 4.96 3.65
N LEU A 84 -4.16 4.99 4.11
CA LEU A 84 -5.23 5.74 3.45
C LEU A 84 -4.91 7.24 3.30
N PRO A 85 -4.39 7.95 4.33
CA PRO A 85 -4.07 9.37 4.20
C PRO A 85 -2.98 9.63 3.15
N VAL A 86 -1.97 8.77 3.06
CA VAL A 86 -0.89 8.88 2.07
C VAL A 86 -1.40 8.64 0.66
N LEU A 87 -2.32 7.68 0.46
CA LEU A 87 -2.95 7.47 -0.85
C LEU A 87 -3.79 8.67 -1.28
N VAL A 88 -4.50 9.31 -0.35
CA VAL A 88 -5.27 10.54 -0.62
C VAL A 88 -4.33 11.71 -0.97
N ASP A 89 -3.21 11.83 -0.28
CA ASP A 89 -2.18 12.82 -0.60
C ASP A 89 -1.65 12.59 -2.03
N LYS A 90 -1.21 11.38 -2.37
CA LYS A 90 -0.72 11.06 -3.72
C LYS A 90 -1.78 11.26 -4.82
N LEU A 91 -3.04 10.96 -4.52
CA LEU A 91 -4.16 11.25 -5.43
C LEU A 91 -4.31 12.76 -5.69
N THR A 92 -4.17 13.57 -4.66
CA THR A 92 -4.47 15.02 -4.73
C THR A 92 -3.27 15.82 -5.25
N ASN A 93 -2.07 15.48 -4.79
CA ASN A 93 -0.88 16.34 -4.84
C ASN A 93 0.22 15.82 -5.79
N SER A 94 0.14 14.59 -6.30
CA SER A 94 1.14 14.10 -7.26
C SER A 94 1.12 14.89 -8.57
N ASP A 95 2.26 15.04 -9.23
CA ASP A 95 2.33 15.61 -10.58
C ASP A 95 2.08 14.57 -11.69
N PHE A 96 1.98 13.29 -11.33
CA PHE A 96 1.95 12.17 -12.28
C PHE A 96 0.57 11.51 -12.29
N ASP A 97 -0.10 11.55 -13.45
CA ASP A 97 -1.46 10.99 -13.61
C ASP A 97 -1.52 9.48 -13.33
N GLU A 98 -0.47 8.74 -13.66
CA GLU A 98 -0.38 7.30 -13.36
C GLU A 98 -0.40 7.03 -11.84
N VAL A 99 0.33 7.83 -11.07
CA VAL A 99 0.37 7.73 -9.60
C VAL A 99 -0.99 8.10 -9.02
N LYS A 100 -1.64 9.15 -9.54
CA LYS A 100 -3.00 9.53 -9.13
C LYS A 100 -3.99 8.41 -9.40
N PHE A 101 -3.96 7.86 -10.61
CA PHE A 101 -4.86 6.78 -11.02
C PHE A 101 -4.70 5.55 -10.14
N MET A 102 -3.45 5.11 -9.92
CA MET A 102 -3.19 3.95 -9.06
C MET A 102 -3.61 4.21 -7.61
N SER A 103 -3.31 5.40 -7.07
CA SER A 103 -3.71 5.76 -5.71
C SER A 103 -5.23 5.78 -5.55
N TYR A 104 -5.95 6.32 -6.54
CA TYR A 104 -7.42 6.30 -6.58
C TYR A 104 -7.99 4.88 -6.62
N LYS A 105 -7.40 4.01 -7.45
CA LYS A 105 -7.82 2.61 -7.55
C LYS A 105 -7.67 1.90 -6.20
N ILE A 106 -6.48 1.95 -5.61
CA ILE A 106 -6.17 1.30 -4.33
C ILE A 106 -7.10 1.82 -3.23
N PHE A 107 -7.27 3.15 -3.15
CA PHE A 107 -8.17 3.79 -2.21
C PHE A 107 -9.61 3.28 -2.35
N THR A 108 -10.12 3.20 -3.59
CA THR A 108 -11.47 2.74 -3.86
C THR A 108 -11.63 1.26 -3.52
N ASP A 109 -10.64 0.41 -3.84
CA ASP A 109 -10.67 -1.02 -3.51
C ASP A 109 -10.78 -1.26 -2.00
N ILE A 110 -10.02 -0.49 -1.20
CA ILE A 110 -10.08 -0.54 0.27
C ILE A 110 -11.45 -0.10 0.78
N LEU A 111 -11.97 1.04 0.30
CA LEU A 111 -13.26 1.55 0.74
C LEU A 111 -14.42 0.62 0.37
N VAL A 112 -14.42 0.06 -0.84
CA VAL A 112 -15.45 -0.89 -1.27
C VAL A 112 -15.45 -2.11 -0.37
N GLN A 113 -14.28 -2.61 0.03
CA GLN A 113 -14.19 -3.75 0.93
C GLN A 113 -14.67 -3.43 2.34
N TYR A 114 -14.34 -2.27 2.90
CA TYR A 114 -14.86 -1.87 4.20
C TYR A 114 -16.36 -1.57 4.19
N ILE A 115 -16.88 -0.96 3.13
CA ILE A 115 -18.33 -0.74 2.97
C ILE A 115 -19.08 -2.06 2.81
N ALA A 116 -18.47 -3.05 2.14
CA ALA A 116 -19.08 -4.36 1.93
C ALA A 116 -18.99 -5.27 3.17
N ASP A 117 -18.30 -4.85 4.24
CA ASP A 117 -18.13 -5.64 5.44
C ASP A 117 -19.00 -5.15 6.59
N ASP A 118 -20.03 -5.94 6.91
CA ASP A 118 -20.91 -5.69 8.05
C ASP A 118 -20.19 -5.76 9.40
N ASN A 119 -19.00 -6.39 9.49
CA ASN A 119 -18.24 -6.54 10.73
C ASN A 119 -17.38 -5.32 11.06
N VAL A 120 -16.94 -4.55 10.07
CA VAL A 120 -16.11 -3.35 10.26
C VAL A 120 -16.89 -2.24 10.98
N TYR A 121 -18.21 -2.17 10.76
CA TYR A 121 -19.10 -1.21 11.43
C TYR A 121 -19.74 -1.74 12.70
N ASN A 122 -19.69 -3.05 12.96
CA ASN A 122 -20.14 -3.65 14.21
C ASN A 122 -19.07 -3.43 15.29
N ILE A 123 -18.90 -2.17 15.69
CA ILE A 123 -18.38 -1.82 17.01
C ILE A 123 -19.35 -2.48 17.98
N GLN A 124 -18.91 -3.60 18.58
CA GLN A 124 -19.63 -4.20 19.69
C GLN A 124 -19.83 -3.08 20.72
N VAL A 125 -21.07 -2.60 20.81
CA VAL A 125 -21.57 -1.91 22.00
C VAL A 125 -21.48 -2.98 23.10
N LEU A 126 -20.31 -3.02 23.74
CA LEU A 126 -20.10 -3.79 24.95
C LEU A 126 -21.10 -3.26 25.99
N GLU A 127 -21.90 -4.19 26.49
CA GLU A 127 -22.97 -4.03 27.48
C GLU A 127 -22.59 -3.16 28.70
#